data_AF-A0A2E1SMV5-F1
#
_entry.id   AF-A0A2E1SMV5-F1
#
_cell.length_a   1.000
_cell.length_b   1.000
_cell.length_c   1.000
_cell.angle_alpha   90.00
_cell.angle_beta   90.00
_cell.angle_gamma   90.00
#
_symmetry.space_group_name_H-M   'P 1'
#
loop_
_entity.id
_entity.type
_entity.pdbx_description
1 polymer ?
#
loop_
_entity_poly.entity_id
_entity_poly.type
_entity_poly.pdbx_seq_one_letter_code
_entity_poly.pdbx_strand_id
1 'polypeptide(L)'
;DWKYGNNYLSVNPISFNIDVEWSDRSHHMGVLFPNQKILLKKTLSAKNEKGILWINFNKNVFLNRFKRNSYHNADFNLFWINIRKNLIKRFEDNSI
;
A
#
# COMPACT_ATOMS: atom_id res chain seq x y z
N ASP A 1 14.01 -4.10 18.37
CA ASP A 1 13.48 -2.74 18.11
C ASP A 1 13.54 -2.41 16.64
N TRP A 2 12.45 -1.88 16.08
CA TRP A 2 12.44 -1.41 14.69
C TRP A 2 13.20 -0.09 14.60
N LYS A 3 14.10 0.04 13.63
CA LYS A 3 14.82 1.29 13.39
C LYS A 3 13.93 2.21 12.55
N TYR A 4 13.63 3.40 13.05
CA TYR A 4 12.83 4.42 12.36
C TYR A 4 13.46 5.80 12.59
N GLY A 5 13.05 6.77 11.78
CA GLY A 5 13.60 8.13 11.84
C GLY A 5 13.64 8.81 10.48
N ASN A 6 13.99 10.09 10.48
CA ASN A 6 13.98 10.92 9.27
C ASN A 6 15.04 10.49 8.23
N ASN A 7 16.01 9.66 8.64
CA ASN A 7 17.08 9.17 7.77
C ASN A 7 16.64 7.94 6.94
N TYR A 8 15.42 7.43 7.16
CA TYR A 8 14.88 6.30 6.42
C TYR A 8 13.82 6.79 5.43
N LEU A 9 13.95 6.35 4.18
CA LEU A 9 13.02 6.69 3.11
C LEU A 9 11.91 5.64 3.01
N SER A 10 10.65 6.10 2.95
CA SER A 10 9.49 5.27 2.63
C SER A 10 8.69 5.96 1.54
N VAL A 11 8.19 5.19 0.58
CA VAL A 11 7.32 5.66 -0.50
C VAL A 11 5.92 5.12 -0.24
N ASN A 12 4.92 5.99 -0.39
CA ASN A 12 3.54 5.60 -0.28
C ASN A 12 3.13 4.85 -1.55
N PRO A 13 2.78 3.56 -1.50
CA PRO A 13 2.48 2.80 -2.71
C PRO A 13 1.19 3.25 -3.40
N ILE A 14 0.31 4.03 -2.75
CA ILE A 14 -0.93 4.50 -3.38
C ILE A 14 -0.65 5.73 -4.25
N SER A 15 0.07 6.71 -3.72
CA SER A 15 0.37 8.00 -4.37
C SER A 15 1.72 8.03 -5.08
N PHE A 16 2.63 7.10 -4.78
CA PHE A 16 4.02 7.07 -5.24
C PHE A 16 4.83 8.33 -4.90
N ASN A 17 4.55 8.95 -3.76
CA ASN A 17 5.30 10.06 -3.20
C ASN A 17 5.83 9.73 -1.80
N ILE A 18 6.67 10.61 -1.27
CA ILE A 18 7.28 10.50 0.06
C ILE A 18 6.58 11.43 1.09
N ASP A 19 5.48 12.04 0.67
CA ASP A 19 4.74 13.00 1.48
C ASP A 19 4.19 12.35 2.76
N VAL A 20 4.01 13.19 3.78
CA VAL A 20 3.48 12.78 5.09
C VAL A 20 1.95 12.78 5.15
N GLU A 21 1.32 13.22 4.07
CA GLU A 21 -0.13 13.27 3.93
C GLU A 21 -0.74 11.89 3.68
N TRP A 22 -1.97 11.72 4.14
CA TRP A 22 -2.74 10.53 3.82
C TRP A 22 -3.13 10.52 2.35
N SER A 23 -2.84 9.41 1.66
CA SER A 23 -3.31 9.20 0.29
C SER A 23 -4.84 9.21 0.23
N ASP A 24 -5.40 9.77 -0.84
CA ASP A 24 -6.82 9.56 -1.14
C ASP A 24 -7.10 8.05 -1.31
N ARG A 25 -8.03 7.56 -0.50
CA ARG A 25 -8.50 6.18 -0.51
C ARG A 25 -9.03 5.77 -1.88
N SER A 26 -9.59 6.71 -2.66
CA SER A 26 -10.11 6.45 -4.01
C SER A 26 -9.05 5.87 -4.96
N HIS A 27 -7.77 6.15 -4.71
CA HIS A 27 -6.63 5.67 -5.49
C HIS A 27 -6.11 4.28 -5.08
N HIS A 28 -6.59 3.71 -3.97
CA HIS A 28 -6.23 2.35 -3.59
C HIS A 28 -6.88 1.32 -4.54
N MET A 29 -6.05 0.58 -5.27
CA MET A 29 -6.49 -0.28 -6.39
C MET A 29 -6.93 -1.68 -5.98
N GLY A 30 -6.87 -2.00 -4.68
CA GLY A 30 -7.34 -3.26 -4.11
C GLY A 30 -6.20 -4.17 -3.68
N VAL A 31 -6.58 -5.13 -2.84
CA VAL A 31 -5.70 -6.12 -2.24
C VAL A 31 -5.69 -7.38 -3.11
N LEU A 32 -4.51 -7.93 -3.35
CA LEU A 32 -4.33 -9.23 -3.98
C LEU A 32 -4.53 -10.35 -2.96
N PHE A 33 -5.42 -11.28 -3.26
CA PHE A 33 -5.72 -12.43 -2.40
C PHE A 33 -4.93 -13.67 -2.84
N PRO A 34 -4.73 -14.67 -1.95
CA PRO A 34 -4.06 -15.92 -2.32
C PRO A 34 -4.69 -16.66 -3.50
N ASN A 35 -6.00 -16.49 -3.71
CA ASN A 35 -6.72 -17.02 -4.88
C ASN A 35 -6.59 -16.14 -6.14
N GLN A 36 -5.60 -15.24 -6.17
CA GLN A 36 -5.29 -14.31 -7.26
C GLN A 36 -6.38 -13.27 -7.56
N LYS A 37 -7.46 -13.22 -6.78
CA LYS A 37 -8.50 -12.19 -6.95
C LYS A 37 -8.04 -10.86 -6.36
N ILE A 38 -8.44 -9.76 -7.01
CA ILE A 38 -8.24 -8.40 -6.52
C ILE A 38 -9.56 -7.92 -5.93
N LEU A 39 -9.61 -7.71 -4.62
CA LEU A 39 -10.81 -7.26 -3.90
C LEU A 39 -10.47 -6.05 -3.01
N LEU A 40 -11.44 -5.53 -2.27
CA LEU A 40 -11.23 -4.45 -1.30
C LEU A 40 -10.61 -3.18 -1.91
N LYS A 41 -11.01 -2.80 -3.12
CA LYS A 41 -10.63 -1.49 -3.70
C LYS A 41 -11.15 -0.36 -2.83
N LYS A 42 -10.42 0.75 -2.76
CA LYS A 42 -10.84 1.95 -2.01
C LYS A 42 -11.16 1.69 -0.52
N THR A 43 -10.48 0.72 0.10
CA THR A 43 -10.70 0.36 1.51
C THR A 43 -9.64 0.87 2.48
N LEU A 44 -8.45 1.25 2.01
CA LEU A 44 -7.34 1.72 2.85
C LEU A 44 -6.71 3.00 2.29
N SER A 45 -6.19 3.83 3.18
CA SER A 45 -5.29 4.94 2.88
C SER A 45 -3.94 4.66 3.54
N ALA A 46 -2.87 5.24 3.00
CA ALA A 46 -1.53 5.14 3.56
C ALA A 46 -0.88 6.53 3.70
N LYS A 47 0.06 6.68 4.63
CA LYS A 47 0.95 7.84 4.75
C LYS A 47 2.37 7.40 5.11
N ASN A 48 3.38 8.17 4.75
CA ASN A 48 4.74 7.94 5.24
C ASN A 48 4.98 8.79 6.49
N GLU A 49 5.63 8.23 7.49
CA GLU A 49 6.11 9.00 8.64
C GLU A 49 7.36 8.32 9.21
N LYS A 50 8.48 9.05 9.25
CA LYS A 50 9.78 8.60 9.81
C LYS A 50 10.28 7.28 9.20
N GLY A 51 10.12 7.12 7.88
CA GLY A 51 10.52 5.91 7.15
C GLY A 51 9.61 4.70 7.38
N ILE A 52 8.43 4.90 7.99
CA ILE A 52 7.42 3.86 8.18
C ILE A 52 6.19 4.22 7.35
N LEU A 53 5.62 3.21 6.68
CA LEU A 53 4.33 3.31 6.02
C LEU A 53 3.20 3.01 7.02
N TRP A 54 2.39 4.01 7.31
CA TRP A 54 1.21 3.89 8.16
C TRP A 54 -0.03 3.62 7.31
N ILE A 55 -0.91 2.74 7.79
CA ILE A 55 -2.10 2.31 7.05
C ILE A 55 -3.35 2.61 7.89
N ASN A 56 -4.36 3.17 7.25
CA ASN A 56 -5.67 3.42 7.86
C ASN A 56 -6.78 2.73 7.06
N PHE A 57 -7.36 1.70 7.65
CA PHE A 57 -8.47 0.94 7.09
C PHE A 57 -9.82 1.61 7.40
N ASN A 58 -10.76 1.54 6.46
CA ASN A 58 -12.14 1.95 6.75
C ASN A 58 -12.79 0.97 7.75
N LYS A 59 -13.43 1.50 8.79
CA LYS A 59 -14.07 0.74 9.89
C LYS A 59 -15.13 -0.26 9.41
N ASN A 60 -15.71 -0.04 8.23
CA ASN A 60 -16.78 -0.89 7.66
C ASN A 60 -16.28 -2.16 6.95
N VAL A 61 -14.98 -2.40 6.88
CA VAL A 61 -14.45 -3.59 6.21
C VAL A 61 -14.23 -4.69 7.25
N PHE A 62 -14.79 -5.88 7.01
CA PHE A 62 -14.61 -7.11 7.80
C PHE A 62 -13.15 -7.65 7.75
N LEU A 63 -12.15 -6.77 7.86
CA LEU A 63 -10.72 -7.06 8.00
C LEU A 63 -10.38 -7.87 9.24
N ASN A 64 -11.26 -7.90 10.24
CA ASN A 64 -11.11 -8.78 11.39
C ASN A 64 -11.08 -10.28 10.99
N ARG A 65 -11.64 -10.68 9.85
CA ARG A 65 -11.52 -12.05 9.32
C ARG A 65 -10.21 -12.32 8.56
N PHE A 66 -9.52 -11.25 8.16
CA PHE A 66 -8.22 -11.29 7.47
C PHE A 66 -7.02 -11.22 8.44
N LYS A 67 -7.26 -10.95 9.73
CA LYS A 67 -6.27 -11.04 10.83
C LYS A 67 -5.87 -12.49 11.17
N ARG A 68 -5.71 -13.39 10.19
CA ARG A 68 -5.22 -14.77 10.43
C ARG A 68 -3.69 -14.84 10.25
N ASN A 69 -3.00 -15.11 11.37
CA ASN A 69 -1.70 -15.75 11.63
C ASN A 69 -0.44 -15.51 10.74
N SER A 70 -0.50 -14.76 9.63
CA SER A 70 0.67 -14.56 8.75
C SER A 70 0.63 -13.18 8.09
N TYR A 71 0.82 -12.14 8.89
CA TYR A 71 0.84 -10.73 8.43
C TYR A 71 1.96 -10.46 7.41
N HIS A 72 3.11 -11.13 7.51
CA HIS A 72 4.29 -10.84 6.69
C HIS A 72 4.11 -11.03 5.17
N ASN A 73 3.23 -11.93 4.72
CA ASN A 73 2.96 -12.13 3.30
C ASN A 73 1.90 -11.17 2.73
N ALA A 74 1.19 -10.44 3.59
CA ALA A 74 0.07 -9.59 3.19
C ALA A 74 0.49 -8.16 2.83
N ASP A 75 1.61 -7.67 3.34
CA ASP A 75 1.99 -6.26 3.23
C ASP A 75 2.15 -5.80 1.78
N PHE A 76 2.82 -6.60 0.94
CA PHE A 76 2.97 -6.32 -0.49
C PHE A 76 1.64 -6.47 -1.24
N ASN A 77 0.83 -7.45 -0.84
CA ASN A 77 -0.46 -7.74 -1.45
C ASN A 77 -1.50 -6.63 -1.22
N LEU A 78 -1.37 -5.84 -0.14
CA LEU A 78 -2.21 -4.67 0.08
C LEU A 78 -2.09 -3.64 -1.05
N PHE A 79 -0.95 -3.60 -1.75
CA PHE A 79 -0.65 -2.55 -2.73
C PHE A 79 -0.21 -3.10 -4.10
N TRP A 80 -0.26 -4.41 -4.32
CA TRP A 80 0.28 -5.08 -5.50
C TRP A 80 -0.11 -4.39 -6.82
N ILE A 81 -1.39 -4.03 -6.97
CA ILE A 81 -1.90 -3.42 -8.19
C ILE A 81 -1.39 -1.99 -8.36
N ASN A 82 -1.31 -1.22 -7.28
CA ASN A 82 -0.71 0.10 -7.35
C ASN A 82 0.78 0.00 -7.76
N ILE A 83 1.55 -0.88 -7.11
CA ILE A 83 2.99 -1.10 -7.40
C ILE A 83 3.20 -1.52 -8.85
N ARG A 84 2.43 -2.52 -9.31
CA ARG A 84 2.47 -2.98 -10.70
C ARG A 84 2.18 -1.86 -11.69
N LYS A 85 1.16 -1.02 -11.43
CA LYS A 85 0.82 0.10 -12.31
C LYS A 85 1.95 1.13 -12.40
N ASN A 86 2.60 1.44 -11.28
CA ASN A 86 3.73 2.36 -11.28
C ASN A 86 4.94 1.80 -12.02
N LEU A 87 5.23 0.51 -11.84
CA LEU A 87 6.31 -0.14 -12.56
C LEU A 87 6.10 -0.06 -14.08
N ILE A 88 4.91 -0.40 -14.56
CA ILE A 88 4.54 -0.29 -15.98
C ILE A 88 4.73 1.14 -16.47
N LYS A 89 4.19 2.13 -15.74
CA LYS A 89 4.33 3.55 -16.09
C LYS A 89 5.80 3.96 -16.23
N ARG A 90 6.66 3.54 -15.30
CA ARG A 90 8.10 3.86 -15.36
C ARG A 90 8.77 3.21 -16.57
N PHE A 91 8.39 2.00 -16.95
CA PHE A 91 8.93 1.40 -18.17
C PHE A 91 8.49 2.16 -19.41
N GLU A 92 7.23 2.57 -19.48
CA GLU A 92 6.70 3.38 -20.58
C GLU A 92 7.42 4.74 -20.67
N ASP A 93 7.58 5.44 -19.55
CA ASP A 93 8.22 6.75 -19.48
C ASP A 93 9.74 6.71 -19.83
N ASN A 94 10.43 5.60 -19.55
CA ASN A 94 11.87 5.43 -19.85
C ASN A 94 12.14 4.76 -21.21
N SER A 95 11.10 4.38 -21.97
CA SER A 95 11.26 3.80 -23.31
C SER A 95 11.24 4.87 -24.42
N ILE A 96 11.53 6.12 -24.05
CA ILE A 96 11.60 7.32 -24.91
C ILE A 96 13.05 7.75 -25.07
#